data_AF-A0A2V9RYN4-F1
#
_entry.id   AF-A0A2V9RYN4-F1
#
_cell.length_a   1.000
_cell.length_b   1.000
_cell.length_c   1.000
_cell.angle_alpha   90.00
_cell.angle_beta   90.00
_cell.angle_gamma   90.00
#
_symmetry.space_group_name_H-M   'P 1'
#
loop_
_entity.id
_entity.type
_entity.pdbx_description
1 polymer ?
#
loop_
_entity_poly.entity_id
_entity_poly.type
_entity_poly.pdbx_seq_one_letter_code
_entity_poly.pdbx_strand_id
1 'polypeptide(L)'
;MVSRYSAIQPKTGSRGKAKIGASKLNNMEAKAFEKRTVKRTKMVVGLRVPRPQPHTPDLLVHTLDISSVGAKIGALREWIRPGSVLLIQRRHTRARCRVTWSHKIGPHEVQIGVEFLGRESGFWGVDLDDSCAGLWISQTER
;
A
#
# COMPACT_ATOMS: atom_id res chain seq x y z
N MET A 1 -69.46 -16.05 -19.25
CA MET A 1 -69.62 -16.08 -20.72
C MET A 1 -68.33 -15.55 -21.33
N VAL A 2 -67.41 -16.45 -21.75
CA VAL A 2 -67.06 -16.79 -23.15
C VAL A 2 -66.83 -15.53 -24.02
N SER A 3 -65.66 -15.32 -24.65
CA SER A 3 -65.10 -16.23 -25.64
C SER A 3 -63.61 -15.96 -25.91
N ARG A 4 -62.86 -17.04 -26.17
CA ARG A 4 -61.49 -17.06 -26.71
C ARG A 4 -61.55 -17.36 -28.21
N TYR A 5 -60.63 -16.82 -28.99
CA TYR A 5 -60.10 -17.38 -30.25
C TYR A 5 -58.58 -17.03 -30.25
N SER A 6 -57.64 -17.99 -30.10
CA SER A 6 -57.02 -18.89 -31.12
C SER A 6 -56.41 -18.13 -32.30
N ALA A 7 -55.22 -18.35 -32.87
CA ALA A 7 -54.01 -19.20 -32.74
C ALA A 7 -52.93 -18.51 -33.63
N ILE A 8 -51.62 -18.81 -33.56
CA ILE A 8 -50.89 -19.66 -34.54
C ILE A 8 -49.37 -19.57 -34.21
N GLN A 9 -48.68 -20.70 -34.22
CA GLN A 9 -47.21 -20.88 -34.23
C GLN A 9 -46.73 -21.11 -35.68
N PRO A 10 -45.43 -20.97 -36.00
CA PRO A 10 -44.71 -22.20 -36.38
C PRO A 10 -43.25 -22.33 -35.91
N LYS A 11 -42.84 -23.61 -35.90
CA LYS A 11 -41.54 -24.25 -35.63
C LYS A 11 -40.53 -23.92 -36.77
N THR A 12 -39.21 -24.12 -36.69
CA THR A 12 -38.44 -25.39 -36.63
C THR A 12 -36.93 -25.11 -36.57
N GLY A 13 -36.16 -25.80 -35.71
CA GLY A 13 -35.08 -26.74 -36.10
C GLY A 13 -33.66 -26.11 -36.08
N SER A 14 -32.53 -26.79 -35.93
CA SER A 14 -32.15 -28.15 -35.52
C SER A 14 -30.60 -28.20 -35.48
N ARG A 15 -30.03 -28.80 -34.43
CA ARG A 15 -28.76 -29.58 -34.35
C ARG A 15 -27.45 -29.08 -35.00
N GLY A 16 -26.41 -29.03 -34.17
CA GLY A 16 -25.02 -29.33 -34.56
C GLY A 16 -24.07 -29.29 -33.35
N LYS A 17 -23.55 -30.45 -32.91
CA LYS A 17 -22.56 -30.60 -31.82
C LYS A 17 -21.14 -30.80 -32.40
N ALA A 18 -20.15 -30.46 -31.55
CA ALA A 18 -18.74 -30.93 -31.49
C ALA A 18 -17.74 -30.26 -32.45
N LYS A 19 -16.45 -30.06 -32.15
CA LYS A 19 -15.59 -30.14 -30.94
C LYS A 19 -14.24 -29.46 -31.30
N ILE A 20 -13.64 -28.79 -30.31
CA ILE A 20 -12.19 -28.66 -29.99
C ILE A 20 -11.24 -28.11 -31.08
N GLY A 21 -10.69 -26.92 -30.79
CA GLY A 21 -9.42 -26.44 -31.33
C GLY A 21 -8.83 -25.42 -30.36
N ALA A 22 -7.81 -25.82 -29.62
CA ALA A 22 -7.04 -24.96 -28.72
C ALA A 22 -6.22 -23.91 -29.49
N SER A 23 -5.64 -22.98 -28.74
CA SER A 23 -4.86 -21.78 -29.14
C SER A 23 -5.76 -20.57 -29.42
N LYS A 24 -5.67 -19.46 -28.70
CA LYS A 24 -4.50 -18.81 -28.12
C LYS A 24 -4.97 -18.04 -26.88
N LEU A 25 -4.52 -18.47 -25.69
CA LEU A 25 -4.57 -17.64 -24.50
C LEU A 25 -3.60 -16.49 -24.75
N ASN A 26 -4.13 -15.30 -25.03
CA ASN A 26 -3.32 -14.10 -25.07
C ASN A 26 -2.94 -13.82 -23.63
N ASN A 27 -1.78 -14.32 -23.24
CA ASN A 27 -1.08 -14.03 -22.00
C ASN A 27 -0.62 -12.56 -22.00
N MET A 28 -1.55 -11.61 -22.11
CA MET A 28 -1.41 -10.29 -21.53
C MET A 28 -1.96 -10.39 -20.12
N GLU A 29 -1.27 -11.20 -19.32
CA GLU A 29 -1.35 -11.16 -17.88
C GLU A 29 -1.30 -9.70 -17.46
N ALA A 30 -2.25 -9.34 -16.62
CA ALA A 30 -2.18 -8.15 -15.82
C ALA A 30 -0.85 -8.16 -15.05
N LYS A 31 0.23 -7.66 -15.66
CA LYS A 31 1.12 -6.74 -14.96
C LYS A 31 0.22 -5.58 -14.59
N ALA A 32 -0.50 -5.74 -13.49
CA ALA A 32 -1.17 -4.65 -12.81
C ALA A 32 -0.15 -3.53 -12.81
N PHE A 33 -0.45 -2.47 -13.56
CA PHE A 33 0.42 -1.32 -13.69
C PHE A 33 0.83 -0.97 -12.26
N GLU A 34 2.10 -1.19 -11.92
CA GLU A 34 2.61 -0.89 -10.58
C GLU A 34 2.38 0.61 -10.44
N LYS A 35 1.31 1.00 -9.75
CA LYS A 35 0.95 2.42 -9.58
C LYS A 35 1.99 3.17 -8.76
N ARG A 36 3.00 2.45 -8.26
CA ARG A 36 4.08 2.96 -7.44
C ARG A 36 5.26 3.24 -8.36
N THR A 37 5.64 4.50 -8.40
CA THR A 37 6.81 4.98 -9.15
C THR A 37 8.13 4.66 -8.41
N VAL A 38 8.08 4.29 -7.13
CA VAL A 38 9.27 4.14 -6.26
C VAL A 38 9.27 2.77 -5.57
N LYS A 39 10.43 2.10 -5.61
CA LYS A 39 10.65 0.81 -4.93
C LYS A 39 10.57 0.95 -3.41
N ARG A 40 10.05 -0.07 -2.74
CA ARG A 40 10.01 -0.14 -1.27
C ARG A 40 10.77 -1.35 -0.76
N THR A 41 11.59 -1.13 0.27
CA THR A 41 12.34 -2.18 0.95
C THR A 41 11.64 -2.55 2.25
N LYS A 42 11.41 -3.84 2.48
CA LYS A 42 10.90 -4.35 3.75
C LYS A 42 11.95 -4.14 4.83
N MET A 43 11.61 -3.31 5.81
CA MET A 43 12.54 -2.94 6.88
C MET A 43 11.76 -2.47 8.10
N VAL A 44 12.16 -2.98 9.27
CA VAL A 44 11.60 -2.58 10.56
C VAL A 44 12.55 -1.57 11.22
N VAL A 45 12.15 -0.31 11.19
CA VAL A 45 12.89 0.81 11.79
C VAL A 45 12.02 1.42 12.88
N GLY A 46 12.55 1.52 14.10
CA GLY A 46 11.90 2.25 15.19
C GLY A 46 11.91 3.76 14.95
N LEU A 47 10.74 4.38 15.15
CA LEU A 47 10.52 5.82 14.97
C LEU A 47 9.81 6.40 16.21
N ARG A 48 10.01 7.70 16.41
CA ARG A 48 9.24 8.51 17.37
C ARG A 48 8.36 9.49 16.61
N VAL A 49 7.12 9.68 17.07
CA VAL A 49 6.24 10.75 16.61
C VAL A 49 6.05 11.71 17.79
N PRO A 50 6.72 12.88 17.78
CA PRO A 50 6.60 13.85 18.85
C PRO A 50 5.16 14.33 19.03
N ARG A 51 4.71 14.42 20.29
CA ARG A 51 3.40 14.96 20.62
C ARG A 51 3.51 16.46 20.91
N PRO A 52 2.53 17.26 20.49
CA PRO A 52 2.54 18.71 20.74
C PRO A 52 2.31 19.07 22.20
N GLN A 53 1.73 18.16 22.99
CA GLN A 53 1.29 18.45 24.35
C GLN A 53 2.43 18.19 25.35
N PRO A 54 2.77 19.18 26.20
CA PRO A 54 3.81 18.99 27.21
C PRO A 54 3.44 17.84 28.16
N HIS A 55 4.46 17.09 28.59
CA HIS A 55 4.34 15.91 29.46
C HIS A 55 3.61 14.69 28.86
N THR A 56 3.23 14.73 27.59
CA THR A 56 2.74 13.53 26.89
C THR A 56 3.92 12.81 26.24
N PRO A 57 4.11 11.50 26.47
CA PRO A 57 5.20 10.77 25.84
C PRO A 57 5.03 10.72 24.32
N ASP A 58 6.14 10.80 23.60
CA ASP A 58 6.18 10.58 22.16
C ASP A 58 5.61 9.20 21.82
N LEU A 59 4.95 9.11 20.67
CA LEU A 59 4.46 7.83 20.18
C LEU A 59 5.62 7.03 19.59
N LEU A 60 5.83 5.82 20.09
CA LEU A 60 6.80 4.87 19.54
C LEU A 60 6.13 3.99 18.48
N VAL A 61 6.67 3.99 17.27
CA VAL A 61 6.14 3.24 16.13
C VAL A 61 7.26 2.54 15.38
N HIS A 62 6.92 1.66 14.44
CA HIS A 62 7.90 1.05 13.55
C HIS A 62 7.44 1.05 12.11
N THR A 63 8.40 1.08 11.19
CA THR A 63 8.12 0.89 9.76
C THR A 63 7.87 -0.58 9.44
N LEU A 64 7.05 -0.84 8.43
CA LEU A 64 6.87 -2.16 7.82
C LEU A 64 7.58 -2.22 6.46
N ASP A 65 7.69 -1.08 5.79
CA ASP A 65 8.52 -0.85 4.62
C ASP A 65 8.96 0.61 4.55
N ILE A 66 10.09 0.86 3.90
CA ILE A 66 10.68 2.18 3.66
C ILE A 66 10.98 2.38 2.18
N SER A 67 11.06 3.64 1.76
CA SER A 67 11.45 4.10 0.42
C SER A 67 12.07 5.48 0.51
N SER A 68 12.71 5.93 -0.57
CA SER A 68 13.27 7.28 -0.66
C SER A 68 12.24 8.39 -0.45
N VAL A 69 10.96 8.12 -0.75
CA VAL A 69 9.87 9.11 -0.68
C VAL A 69 8.93 8.93 0.51
N GLY A 70 9.07 7.86 1.31
CA GLY A 70 8.14 7.61 2.41
C GLY A 70 8.23 6.21 3.00
N ALA A 71 7.21 5.82 3.77
CA ALA A 71 7.17 4.55 4.47
C ALA A 71 5.75 4.04 4.72
N LYS A 72 5.64 2.77 5.08
CA LYS A 72 4.49 2.21 5.79
C LYS A 72 4.84 2.11 7.28
N ILE A 73 3.96 2.60 8.15
CA ILE A 73 4.15 2.62 9.59
C ILE A 73 3.04 1.77 10.25
N GLY A 74 3.42 0.95 11.23
CA GLY A 74 2.53 0.17 12.08
C GLY A 74 2.69 0.50 13.56
N ALA A 75 2.08 -0.33 14.41
CA ALA A 75 2.00 -0.15 15.87
C ALA A 75 1.30 1.14 16.34
N LEU A 76 0.51 1.78 15.47
CA LEU A 76 -0.36 2.87 15.89
C LEU A 76 -1.60 2.29 16.56
N ARG A 77 -1.98 2.82 17.72
CA ARG A 77 -3.24 2.50 18.38
C ARG A 77 -4.34 3.52 18.11
N GLU A 78 -3.97 4.64 17.51
CA GLU A 78 -4.85 5.76 17.22
C GLU A 78 -5.03 5.94 15.72
N TRP A 79 -6.24 6.37 15.34
CA TRP A 79 -6.52 6.73 13.95
C TRP A 79 -5.91 8.09 13.63
N ILE A 80 -5.01 8.12 12.65
CA ILE A 80 -4.49 9.35 12.09
C ILE A 80 -5.20 9.62 10.77
N ARG A 81 -5.68 10.85 10.56
CA ARG A 81 -6.43 11.18 9.34
C ARG A 81 -5.49 11.23 8.13
N PRO A 82 -5.87 10.64 6.98
CA PRO A 82 -5.21 10.93 5.71
C PRO A 82 -5.21 12.44 5.43
N GLY A 83 -4.12 12.95 4.89
CA GLY A 83 -3.87 14.38 4.69
C GLY A 83 -3.17 15.07 5.86
N SER A 84 -3.20 14.51 7.08
CA SER A 84 -2.49 15.08 8.22
C SER A 84 -0.98 15.13 7.99
N VAL A 85 -0.33 16.17 8.50
CA VAL A 85 1.13 16.29 8.51
C VAL A 85 1.65 15.87 9.88
N LEU A 86 2.58 14.93 9.89
CA LEU A 86 3.27 14.44 11.07
C LEU A 86 4.74 14.83 11.01
N LEU A 87 5.34 15.03 12.19
CA LEU A 87 6.78 15.02 12.36
C LEU A 87 7.17 13.63 12.83
N ILE A 88 8.07 12.97 12.12
CA ILE A 88 8.68 11.71 12.57
C ILE A 88 10.15 11.94 12.88
N GLN A 89 10.65 11.21 13.89
CA GLN A 89 12.02 11.30 14.33
C GLN A 89 12.66 9.90 14.35
N ARG A 90 13.87 9.82 13.81
CA ARG A 90 14.75 8.65 13.91
C ARG A 90 16.10 9.13 14.43
N ARG A 91 16.53 8.65 15.59
CA ARG A 91 17.76 9.11 16.27
C ARG A 91 17.78 10.66 16.36
N HIS A 92 18.71 11.31 15.67
CA HIS A 92 18.87 12.77 15.63
C HIS A 92 18.22 13.44 14.41
N THR A 93 17.65 12.66 13.48
CA THR A 93 17.07 13.16 12.24
C THR A 93 15.55 13.24 12.36
N ARG A 94 14.97 14.33 11.86
CA ARG A 94 13.52 14.58 11.87
C ARG A 94 13.05 14.84 10.44
N ALA A 95 11.87 14.34 10.10
CA ALA A 95 11.27 14.56 8.79
C ALA A 95 9.79 14.89 8.94
N ARG A 96 9.31 15.83 8.12
CA ARG A 96 7.87 16.09 7.98
C ARG A 96 7.29 15.17 6.91
N CYS A 97 6.19 14.51 7.21
CA CYS A 97 5.52 13.62 6.28
C CYS A 97 4.01 13.83 6.27
N ARG A 98 3.38 13.65 5.12
CA ARG A 98 1.93 13.62 4.95
C ARG A 98 1.43 12.19 5.02
N VAL A 99 0.37 11.98 5.79
CA VAL A 99 -0.34 10.70 5.80
C VAL A 99 -1.09 10.55 4.47
N THR A 100 -0.77 9.52 3.69
CA THR A 100 -1.41 9.25 2.39
C THR A 100 -2.63 8.35 2.53
N TRP A 101 -2.58 7.41 3.48
CA TRP A 101 -3.70 6.54 3.82
C TRP A 101 -3.57 6.04 5.26
N SER A 102 -4.70 5.60 5.81
CA SER A 102 -4.79 4.98 7.13
C SER A 102 -5.71 3.77 7.05
N HIS A 103 -5.37 2.69 7.75
CA HIS A 103 -6.10 1.43 7.71
C HIS A 103 -6.11 0.77 9.08
N LYS A 104 -7.27 0.32 9.55
CA LYS A 104 -7.40 -0.51 10.75
C LYS A 104 -7.12 -1.96 10.36
N ILE A 105 -6.17 -2.60 11.03
CA ILE A 105 -5.78 -4.00 10.80
C ILE A 105 -6.41 -4.91 11.85
N GLY A 106 -6.63 -4.38 13.05
CA GLY A 106 -7.31 -5.05 14.14
C GLY A 106 -7.95 -4.05 15.10
N PRO A 107 -8.54 -4.53 16.21
CA PRO A 107 -9.24 -3.67 17.18
C PRO A 107 -8.34 -2.59 17.80
N HIS A 108 -7.03 -2.83 17.88
CA HIS A 108 -6.06 -1.93 18.50
C HIS A 108 -4.84 -1.64 17.60
N GLU A 109 -4.94 -1.95 16.30
CA GLU A 109 -3.84 -1.73 15.36
C GLU A 109 -4.30 -0.93 14.15
N VAL A 110 -3.66 0.22 13.96
CA VAL A 110 -3.75 1.07 12.80
C VAL A 110 -2.40 1.03 12.09
N GLN A 111 -2.45 0.95 10.76
CA GLN A 111 -1.32 1.18 9.88
C GLN A 111 -1.57 2.43 9.05
N ILE A 112 -0.50 3.13 8.72
CA ILE A 112 -0.56 4.30 7.86
C ILE A 112 0.51 4.23 6.78
N GLY A 113 0.21 4.86 5.65
CA GLY A 113 1.20 5.25 4.66
C GLY A 113 1.58 6.69 4.86
N VAL A 114 2.88 6.99 4.79
CA VAL A 114 3.38 8.36 4.83
C VAL A 114 4.26 8.66 3.63
N GLU A 115 4.23 9.91 3.20
CA GLU A 115 5.08 10.48 2.15
C GLU A 115 5.83 11.69 2.71
N PHE A 116 7.12 11.80 2.44
CA PHE A 116 7.94 12.93 2.90
C PHE A 116 7.59 14.22 2.16
N LEU A 117 7.50 15.31 2.90
CA LEU A 117 7.22 16.64 2.34
C LEU A 117 8.47 17.37 1.86
N GLY A 118 9.65 16.93 2.29
CA GLY A 118 10.94 17.48 1.89
C GLY A 118 11.83 16.42 1.23
N ARG A 119 12.91 16.89 0.61
CA ARG A 119 14.01 16.02 0.17
C ARG A 119 14.88 15.67 1.37
N GLU A 120 14.35 14.82 2.24
CA GLU A 120 15.05 14.31 3.43
C GLU A 120 16.00 13.17 3.00
N SER A 121 16.95 13.50 2.10
CA SER A 121 17.95 12.55 1.59
C SER A 121 18.79 12.05 2.77
N GLY A 122 18.60 10.79 3.14
CA GLY A 122 19.33 10.18 4.26
C GLY A 122 18.56 10.07 5.58
N PHE A 123 17.25 10.37 5.63
CA PHE A 123 16.44 10.12 6.85
C PHE A 123 16.61 8.69 7.39
N TRP A 124 16.63 7.72 6.47
CA TRP A 124 16.80 6.31 6.82
C TRP A 124 18.25 5.93 7.17
N GLY A 125 19.24 6.73 6.77
CA GLY A 125 20.66 6.43 6.91
C GLY A 125 21.11 5.18 6.16
N VAL A 126 20.35 4.78 5.13
CA VAL A 126 20.66 3.69 4.21
C VAL A 126 20.43 4.17 2.80
N ASP A 127 21.19 3.62 1.86
CA ASP A 127 20.97 3.86 0.45
C ASP A 127 19.74 3.09 -0.02
N LEU A 128 18.76 3.81 -0.56
CA LEU A 128 17.49 3.28 -1.06
C LEU A 128 17.37 3.40 -2.57
N ASP A 129 18.50 3.59 -3.27
CA ASP A 129 18.54 3.61 -4.73
C ASP A 129 17.76 2.44 -5.34
N ASP A 130 17.10 2.71 -6.46
CA ASP A 130 16.16 1.79 -7.12
C ASP A 130 16.81 0.43 -7.48
N SER A 131 18.14 0.34 -7.51
CA SER A 131 18.91 -0.88 -7.77
C SER A 131 19.18 -1.74 -6.52
N CYS A 132 19.10 -1.20 -5.30
CA CYS A 132 19.61 -1.89 -4.12
C CYS A 132 18.57 -2.87 -3.58
N ALA A 133 18.55 -4.08 -4.13
CA ALA A 133 18.10 -5.25 -3.40
C ALA A 133 19.22 -5.68 -2.44
N GLY A 134 19.07 -5.39 -1.15
CA GLY A 134 19.60 -6.29 -0.11
C GLY A 134 21.01 -6.08 0.45
N LEU A 135 21.73 -4.99 0.19
CA LEU A 135 23.00 -4.74 0.89
C LEU A 135 22.78 -3.95 2.18
N TRP A 136 22.53 -4.70 3.26
CA TRP A 136 22.57 -4.21 4.62
C TRP A 136 24.01 -3.92 5.01
N ILE A 137 24.42 -2.65 4.99
CA ILE A 137 25.67 -2.25 5.61
C ILE A 137 25.37 -1.96 7.09
N SER A 138 25.65 -2.93 7.94
CA SER A 138 25.76 -2.69 9.38
C SER A 138 26.96 -1.77 9.61
N GLN A 139 26.73 -0.47 9.83
CA GLN A 139 27.77 0.38 10.39
C GLN A 139 27.85 0.07 11.89
N THR A 140 28.84 -0.75 12.25
CA THR A 140 29.42 -0.76 13.60
C THR A 140 30.38 0.42 13.74
N GLU A 141 30.39 0.96 14.95
CA GLU A 141 31.42 1.82 15.58
C GLU A 141 31.51 3.29 15.14
N ARG A 142 31.25 4.18 16.12
CA ARG A 142 32.34 4.73 16.93
C ARG A 142 31.84 5.13 18.33
#